data_AF-A0A9P5X7N0-F1
#
_entry.id   AF-A0A9P5X7N0-F1
#
_cell.length_a   1.000
_cell.length_b   1.000
_cell.length_c   1.000
_cell.angle_alpha   90.00
_cell.angle_beta   90.00
_cell.angle_gamma   90.00
#
_symmetry.space_group_name_H-M   'P 1'
#
loop_
_entity.id
_entity.type
_entity.pdbx_description
1 polymer ?
#
loop_
_entity_poly.entity_id
_entity_poly.type
_entity_poly.pdbx_seq_one_letter_code
_entity_poly.pdbx_strand_id
1 'polypeptide(L)'
;MSCYICLEDLSSPVSLPCGHVFCQDCLKRAVQAIQPYSTLHTCPTCRSQYHLAPLNLSAVPPQLRPYLTPSIRKVYIDLPSAKSETPGPSTSESSSGLAIEVARLRAENDALRHNCFMWRKRAEVHSAATLGLLELSRTAKDQVLHVARQRDMIQNNFLRLNQDFQRQQ
;
A
#
# COMPACT_ATOMS: atom_id res chain seq x y z
N MET A 1 -6.50 -18.62 25.20
CA MET A 1 -6.79 -17.25 24.74
C MET A 1 -8.26 -17.00 25.04
N SER A 2 -8.57 -16.00 25.87
CA SER A 2 -9.94 -15.72 26.33
C SER A 2 -10.57 -14.52 25.61
N CYS A 3 -11.89 -14.53 25.49
CA CYS A 3 -12.65 -13.41 24.94
C CYS A 3 -12.82 -12.31 25.98
N TYR A 4 -12.49 -11.06 25.66
CA TYR A 4 -12.65 -9.93 26.61
C TYR A 4 -14.11 -9.50 26.86
N ILE A 5 -15.08 -10.10 26.16
CA ILE A 5 -16.51 -9.81 26.34
C ILE A 5 -17.16 -10.81 27.29
N CYS A 6 -17.06 -12.12 27.00
CA CYS A 6 -17.64 -13.16 27.86
C CYS A 6 -16.67 -13.71 28.91
N LEU A 7 -15.38 -13.37 28.83
CA LEU A 7 -14.31 -13.85 29.71
C LEU A 7 -14.04 -15.36 29.67
N GLU A 8 -14.67 -16.07 28.73
CA GLU A 8 -14.48 -17.50 28.46
C GLU A 8 -13.49 -17.74 27.30
N ASP A 9 -13.21 -19.01 27.01
CA ASP A 9 -12.44 -19.41 25.84
C ASP A 9 -13.12 -18.98 24.53
N LEU A 10 -12.28 -18.65 23.53
CA LEU A 10 -12.75 -18.16 22.23
C LEU A 10 -13.51 -19.24 21.44
N SER A 11 -14.82 -19.07 21.31
CA SER A 11 -15.65 -19.82 20.37
C SER A 11 -15.82 -19.04 19.06
N SER A 12 -15.42 -19.67 17.94
CA SER A 12 -15.42 -19.04 16.60
C SER A 12 -14.75 -17.66 16.59
N PRO A 13 -13.42 -17.59 16.80
CA PRO A 13 -12.72 -16.32 16.97
C PRO A 13 -12.78 -15.43 15.73
N VAL A 14 -13.06 -14.15 15.98
CA VAL A 14 -13.01 -13.09 14.97
C VAL A 14 -12.09 -11.95 15.42
N SER A 15 -11.33 -11.38 14.49
CA SER A 15 -10.47 -10.22 14.74
C SER A 15 -11.08 -8.92 14.20
N LEU A 16 -10.82 -7.84 14.94
CA LEU A 16 -11.02 -6.46 14.50
C LEU A 16 -9.75 -5.91 13.79
N PRO A 17 -9.83 -4.76 13.09
CA PRO A 17 -8.66 -4.17 12.42
C PRO A 17 -7.54 -3.78 13.39
N CYS A 18 -7.87 -3.51 14.65
CA CYS A 18 -6.91 -3.27 15.72
C CYS A 18 -6.21 -4.55 16.24
N GLY A 19 -6.51 -5.73 15.70
CA GLY A 19 -5.88 -7.01 16.05
C GLY A 19 -6.51 -7.77 17.21
N HIS A 20 -7.33 -7.12 18.05
CA HIS A 20 -8.05 -7.79 19.14
C HIS A 20 -9.05 -8.84 18.63
N VAL A 21 -9.16 -9.95 19.38
CA VAL A 21 -9.95 -11.13 19.02
C VAL A 21 -11.07 -11.36 20.02
N PHE A 22 -12.26 -11.70 19.51
CA PHE A 22 -13.46 -11.98 20.30
C PHE A 22 -14.20 -13.19 19.75
N CYS A 23 -15.14 -13.77 20.52
CA CYS A 23 -16.10 -14.71 19.96
C CYS A 23 -17.00 -13.98 18.95
N GLN A 24 -17.30 -14.63 17.83
CA GLN A 24 -18.16 -14.06 16.78
C GLN A 24 -19.48 -13.54 17.34
N ASP A 25 -20.15 -14.34 18.18
CA ASP A 25 -21.44 -13.96 18.76
C ASP A 25 -21.34 -12.84 19.79
N CYS A 26 -20.24 -12.80 20.55
CA CYS A 26 -20.00 -11.73 21.51
C CYS A 26 -19.86 -10.37 20.80
N LEU A 27 -19.04 -10.34 19.74
CA LEU A 27 -18.85 -9.12 18.96
C LEU A 27 -20.13 -8.71 18.23
N LYS A 28 -20.88 -9.67 17.67
CA LYS A 28 -22.17 -9.41 17.02
C LYS A 28 -23.18 -8.76 17.97
N ARG A 29 -23.30 -9.27 19.21
CA ARG A 29 -24.16 -8.67 20.24
C ARG A 29 -23.73 -7.25 20.58
N ALA A 30 -22.43 -7.01 20.74
CA ALA A 30 -21.88 -5.69 21.04
C ALA A 30 -22.20 -4.67 19.93
N VAL A 31 -22.13 -5.08 18.67
CA VAL A 31 -22.51 -4.26 17.51
C VAL A 31 -24.02 -3.96 17.50
N GLN A 32 -24.85 -4.98 17.74
CA GLN A 32 -26.32 -4.86 17.73
C GLN A 32 -26.87 -4.02 18.89
N ALA A 33 -26.14 -3.92 20.01
CA ALA A 33 -26.52 -3.14 21.18
C ALA A 33 -26.44 -1.62 20.95
N ILE A 34 -25.73 -1.16 19.91
CA ILE A 34 -25.59 0.27 19.62
C ILE A 34 -26.83 0.75 18.86
N GLN A 35 -27.58 1.67 19.48
CA GLN A 35 -28.81 2.27 18.94
C GLN A 35 -28.73 3.80 19.00
N PRO A 36 -29.11 4.54 17.92
CA PRO A 36 -29.48 4.01 16.61
C PRO A 36 -28.30 3.30 15.93
N TYR A 37 -28.59 2.41 14.98
CA TYR A 37 -27.55 1.72 14.23
C TYR A 37 -26.56 2.72 13.61
N SER A 38 -25.27 2.50 13.87
CA SER A 38 -24.15 3.27 13.35
C SER A 38 -23.24 2.35 12.55
N THR A 39 -22.59 2.86 11.51
CA THR A 39 -21.54 2.12 10.81
C THR A 39 -20.17 2.27 11.47
N LEU A 40 -20.02 3.25 12.38
CA LEU A 40 -18.81 3.48 13.15
C LEU A 40 -18.94 2.86 14.54
N HIS A 41 -18.01 1.98 14.89
CA HIS A 41 -17.96 1.26 16.16
C HIS A 41 -16.59 1.38 16.81
N THR A 42 -16.49 1.02 18.09
CA THR A 42 -15.25 1.03 18.86
C THR A 42 -14.93 -0.36 19.39
N CYS A 43 -13.63 -0.69 19.40
CA CYS A 43 -13.15 -1.95 19.96
C CYS A 43 -13.45 -2.01 21.48
N PRO A 44 -14.06 -3.08 22.00
CA PRO A 44 -14.32 -3.22 23.44
C PRO A 44 -13.06 -3.22 24.32
N THR A 45 -11.90 -3.58 23.75
CA THR A 45 -10.64 -3.68 24.50
C THR A 45 -9.83 -2.37 24.45
N CYS A 46 -9.53 -1.86 23.25
CA CYS A 46 -8.62 -0.71 23.08
C CYS A 46 -9.32 0.58 22.64
N ARG A 47 -10.65 0.55 22.45
CA ARG A 47 -11.48 1.69 22.00
C ARG A 47 -11.14 2.26 20.62
N SER A 48 -10.20 1.64 19.88
CA SER A 48 -9.93 2.00 18.48
C SER A 48 -11.19 1.91 17.64
N GLN A 49 -11.39 2.92 16.80
CA GLN A 49 -12.54 3.01 15.91
C GLN A 49 -12.40 2.05 14.72
N TYR A 50 -13.51 1.48 14.27
CA TYR A 50 -13.60 0.69 13.05
C TYR A 50 -14.96 0.86 12.39
N HIS A 51 -14.99 0.69 11.06
CA HIS A 51 -16.21 0.81 10.27
C HIS A 51 -16.77 -0.56 9.88
N LEU A 52 -18.08 -0.76 10.08
CA LEU A 52 -18.86 -1.84 9.51
C LEU A 52 -19.61 -1.31 8.28
N ALA A 53 -18.89 -1.17 7.18
CA ALA A 53 -19.49 -0.81 5.90
C ALA A 53 -19.92 -2.10 5.15
N PRO A 54 -21.16 -2.18 4.65
CA PRO A 54 -21.53 -3.25 3.73
C PRO A 54 -20.72 -3.09 2.44
N LEU A 55 -19.78 -4.01 2.22
CA LEU A 55 -19.00 -4.06 0.98
C LEU A 55 -19.88 -4.64 -0.13
N ASN A 56 -20.22 -3.83 -1.12
CA ASN A 56 -20.85 -4.31 -2.34
C ASN A 56 -19.77 -4.92 -3.27
N LEU A 57 -19.62 -6.25 -3.23
CA LEU A 57 -18.61 -6.93 -4.06
C LEU A 57 -18.85 -6.75 -5.56
N SER A 58 -20.09 -6.49 -6.00
CA SER A 58 -20.42 -6.28 -7.41
C SER A 58 -19.85 -4.96 -7.94
N ALA A 59 -19.73 -3.93 -7.09
CA ALA A 59 -19.07 -2.67 -7.43
C ALA A 59 -17.53 -2.78 -7.48
N VAL A 60 -16.97 -3.90 -7.04
CA VAL A 60 -15.52 -4.12 -6.97
C VAL A 60 -15.08 -5.00 -8.15
N PRO A 61 -14.06 -4.58 -8.93
CA PRO A 61 -13.47 -5.39 -9.98
C PRO A 61 -13.05 -6.79 -9.47
N PRO A 62 -13.33 -7.89 -10.22
CA PRO A 62 -13.08 -9.26 -9.75
C PRO A 62 -11.63 -9.51 -9.28
N GLN A 63 -10.66 -8.88 -9.92
CA GLN A 63 -9.23 -9.02 -9.61
C GLN A 63 -8.86 -8.41 -8.24
N LEU A 64 -9.66 -7.48 -7.73
CA LEU A 64 -9.41 -6.80 -6.46
C LEU A 64 -10.16 -7.44 -5.28
N ARG A 65 -11.20 -8.24 -5.54
CA ARG A 65 -12.01 -8.89 -4.49
C ARG A 65 -11.19 -9.76 -3.52
N PRO A 66 -10.18 -10.54 -3.96
CA PRO A 66 -9.37 -11.35 -3.03
C PRO A 66 -8.55 -10.51 -2.04
N TYR A 67 -8.25 -9.25 -2.39
CA TYR A 67 -7.49 -8.33 -1.56
C TYR A 67 -8.38 -7.47 -0.66
N LEU A 68 -9.71 -7.55 -0.83
CA LEU A 68 -10.64 -6.89 0.07
C LEU A 68 -10.76 -7.65 1.36
N THR A 69 -10.57 -6.88 2.42
CA THR A 69 -10.34 -7.42 3.74
C THR A 69 -11.45 -6.84 4.64
N PRO A 70 -12.49 -7.62 5.03
CA PRO A 70 -13.61 -7.12 5.84
C PRO A 70 -13.18 -6.73 7.25
N SER A 71 -13.84 -5.74 7.86
CA SER A 71 -13.46 -5.24 9.19
C SER A 71 -13.58 -6.27 10.32
N ILE A 72 -14.51 -7.22 10.20
CA ILE A 72 -14.59 -8.39 11.09
C ILE A 72 -14.15 -9.61 10.30
N ARG A 73 -13.07 -10.27 10.75
CA ARG A 73 -12.45 -11.40 10.05
C ARG A 73 -12.50 -12.63 10.92
N LYS A 74 -12.86 -13.79 10.35
CA LYS A 74 -12.62 -15.06 11.03
C LYS A 74 -11.12 -15.32 11.11
N VAL A 75 -10.65 -15.76 12.27
CA VAL A 75 -9.26 -16.13 12.49
C VAL A 75 -9.21 -17.59 12.90
N TYR A 76 -8.21 -18.32 12.44
CA TYR A 76 -7.91 -19.66 12.94
C TYR A 76 -6.75 -19.52 13.91
N ILE A 77 -7.01 -19.81 15.18
CA ILE A 77 -5.98 -19.82 16.22
C ILE A 77 -5.79 -21.28 16.57
N ASP A 78 -4.58 -21.78 16.38
CA ASP A 78 -4.20 -23.12 16.84
C ASP A 78 -4.16 -23.09 18.36
N LEU A 79 -5.29 -23.40 19.01
CA LEU A 79 -5.29 -23.67 20.43
C LEU A 79 -4.65 -25.04 20.64
N PRO A 80 -3.59 -25.19 21.45
CA PRO A 80 -3.22 -26.50 21.97
C PRO A 80 -4.40 -27.00 22.81
N SER A 81 -5.22 -27.86 22.21
CA SER A 81 -6.45 -28.37 22.79
C SER A 81 -6.12 -29.20 24.03
N ALA A 82 -6.47 -28.68 25.21
CA ALA A 82 -6.57 -29.49 26.40
C ALA A 82 -7.84 -30.36 26.27
N LYS A 83 -7.63 -31.61 25.87
CA LYS A 83 -8.52 -32.78 26.01
C LYS A 83 -9.92 -32.68 25.39
N SER A 84 -10.07 -33.30 24.22
CA SER A 84 -11.24 -34.14 23.93
C SER A 84 -10.77 -35.42 23.24
N GLU A 85 -10.73 -36.51 24.00
CA GLU A 85 -10.64 -37.86 23.46
C GLU A 85 -12.01 -38.22 22.87
N THR A 86 -12.07 -38.30 21.54
CA THR A 86 -13.06 -39.14 20.85
C THR A 86 -12.33 -39.87 19.73
N PRO A 87 -12.39 -41.21 19.65
CA PRO A 87 -11.72 -41.96 18.61
C PRO A 87 -12.55 -41.88 17.32
N GLY A 88 -12.04 -41.15 16.34
CA GLY A 88 -12.60 -41.04 14.98
C GLY A 88 -11.46 -41.05 13.95
N PRO A 89 -11.66 -41.68 12.77
CA PRO A 89 -10.58 -42.25 11.98
C PRO A 89 -9.77 -41.21 11.21
N SER A 90 -8.48 -41.48 11.16
CA SER A 90 -7.42 -40.89 10.33
C SER A 90 -7.86 -40.35 8.97
N THR A 91 -7.62 -39.05 8.74
CA THR A 91 -7.32 -38.50 7.41
C THR A 91 -6.01 -37.71 7.49
N SER A 92 -4.91 -38.40 7.21
CA SER A 92 -3.53 -37.91 7.19
C SER A 92 -3.11 -37.36 5.83
N GLU A 93 -4.02 -36.76 5.05
CA GLU A 93 -3.73 -36.29 3.68
C GLU A 93 -3.75 -34.76 3.52
N SER A 94 -4.35 -34.00 4.44
CA SER A 94 -4.55 -32.55 4.29
C SER A 94 -3.36 -31.68 4.73
N SER A 95 -2.41 -32.21 5.49
CA SER A 95 -1.22 -31.48 5.96
C SER A 95 -0.16 -31.27 4.86
N SER A 96 0.01 -32.24 3.96
CA SER A 96 1.02 -32.17 2.89
C SER A 96 0.64 -31.17 1.80
N GLY A 97 -0.63 -31.10 1.42
CA GLY A 97 -1.13 -30.15 0.42
C GLY A 97 -0.99 -28.70 0.86
N LEU A 98 -1.26 -28.40 2.14
CA LEU A 98 -1.09 -27.05 2.69
C LEU A 98 0.39 -26.63 2.71
N ALA A 99 1.30 -27.55 3.05
CA ALA A 99 2.74 -27.25 3.06
C ALA A 99 3.28 -26.93 1.64
N ILE A 100 2.81 -27.67 0.63
CA ILE A 100 3.16 -27.42 -0.78
C ILE A 100 2.63 -26.05 -1.22
N GLU A 101 1.39 -25.72 -0.88
CA GLU A 101 0.79 -24.44 -1.25
C GLU A 101 1.48 -23.26 -0.56
N VAL A 102 1.86 -23.40 0.71
CA VAL A 102 2.64 -22.39 1.44
C VAL A 102 4.02 -22.20 0.79
N ALA A 103 4.70 -23.28 0.39
CA ALA A 103 5.98 -23.19 -0.31
C ALA A 103 5.83 -22.47 -1.67
N ARG A 104 4.77 -22.79 -2.43
CA ARG A 104 4.44 -22.15 -3.71
C ARG A 104 4.20 -20.65 -3.53
N LEU A 105 3.35 -20.26 -2.58
CA LEU A 105 3.03 -18.86 -2.31
C LEU A 105 4.24 -18.06 -1.83
N ARG A 106 5.15 -18.67 -1.06
CA ARG A 106 6.42 -18.03 -0.66
C ARG A 106 7.32 -17.77 -1.87
N ALA A 107 7.51 -18.77 -2.73
CA ALA A 107 8.29 -18.62 -3.95
C ALA A 107 7.72 -17.53 -4.88
N GLU A 108 6.38 -17.47 -5.02
CA GLU A 108 5.70 -16.45 -5.79
C GLU A 108 5.88 -15.05 -5.16
N ASN A 109 5.78 -14.92 -3.83
CA ASN A 109 6.04 -13.66 -3.14
C ASN A 109 7.47 -13.16 -3.36
N ASP A 110 8.45 -14.06 -3.29
CA ASP A 110 9.86 -13.72 -3.46
C ASP A 110 10.14 -13.29 -4.91
N ALA A 111 9.55 -13.97 -5.89
CA ALA A 111 9.61 -13.57 -7.30
C ALA A 111 8.96 -12.19 -7.53
N LEU A 112 7.78 -11.93 -6.95
CA LEU A 112 7.10 -10.64 -7.05
C LEU A 112 7.93 -9.52 -6.40
N ARG A 113 8.50 -9.76 -5.21
CA ARG A 113 9.37 -8.80 -4.53
C ARG A 113 10.61 -8.48 -5.36
N HIS A 114 11.24 -9.49 -5.97
CA HIS A 114 12.36 -9.30 -6.86
C HIS A 114 11.97 -8.45 -8.08
N ASN A 115 10.85 -8.78 -8.73
CA ASN A 115 10.34 -8.00 -9.86
C ASN A 115 10.05 -6.55 -9.49
N CYS A 116 9.37 -6.30 -8.37
CA CYS A 116 9.13 -4.94 -7.87
C CYS A 116 10.42 -4.16 -7.62
N PHE A 117 11.43 -4.81 -7.02
CA PHE A 117 12.75 -4.21 -6.83
C PHE A 117 13.39 -3.83 -8.18
N MET A 118 13.38 -4.73 -9.15
CA MET A 118 13.97 -4.51 -10.48
C MET A 118 13.26 -3.38 -11.23
N TRP A 119 11.92 -3.36 -11.22
CA TRP A 119 11.14 -2.29 -11.85
C TRP A 119 11.40 -0.93 -11.22
N ARG A 120 11.47 -0.87 -9.88
CA ARG A 120 11.84 0.36 -9.17
C ARG A 120 13.23 0.86 -9.57
N LYS A 121 14.22 -0.04 -9.66
CA LYS A 121 15.57 0.32 -10.08
C LYS A 121 15.64 0.83 -11.52
N ARG A 122 14.89 0.20 -12.44
CA ARG A 122 14.78 0.68 -13.82
C ARG A 122 14.13 2.06 -13.90
N ALA A 123 13.04 2.27 -13.16
CA ALA A 123 12.37 3.57 -13.10
C ALA A 123 13.29 4.67 -12.54
N GLU A 124 14.05 4.37 -11.50
CA GLU A 124 15.05 5.27 -10.90
C GLU A 124 16.08 5.72 -11.95
N VAL A 125 16.71 4.76 -12.64
CA VAL A 125 17.70 5.05 -13.70
C VAL A 125 17.08 5.85 -14.85
N HIS A 126 15.89 5.46 -15.32
CA HIS A 126 15.20 6.18 -16.39
C HIS A 126 14.89 7.63 -16.00
N SER A 127 14.42 7.85 -14.76
CA SER A 127 14.12 9.19 -14.25
C SER A 127 15.37 10.06 -14.16
N ALA A 128 16.49 9.52 -13.67
CA ALA A 128 17.78 10.21 -13.61
C ALA A 128 18.28 10.60 -15.00
N ALA A 129 18.22 9.69 -15.97
CA ALA A 129 18.60 9.98 -17.35
C ALA A 129 17.71 11.08 -17.98
N THR A 130 16.40 11.01 -17.74
CA THR A 130 15.44 12.01 -18.23
C THR A 130 15.74 13.39 -17.64
N LEU A 131 15.98 13.47 -16.33
CA LEU A 131 16.36 14.71 -15.67
C LEU A 131 17.66 15.29 -16.22
N GLY A 132 18.68 14.45 -16.45
CA GLY A 132 19.94 14.87 -17.06
C GLY A 132 19.76 15.47 -18.46
N LEU A 133 18.89 14.88 -19.29
CA LEU A 133 18.58 15.42 -20.63
C LEU A 133 17.85 16.78 -20.57
N LEU A 134 16.93 16.94 -19.61
CA LEU A 134 16.23 18.21 -19.39
C LEU A 134 17.20 19.31 -18.94
N GLU A 135 18.14 18.98 -18.07
CA GLU A 135 19.16 19.91 -17.58
C GLU A 135 20.14 20.31 -18.68
N LEU A 136 20.59 19.35 -19.51
CA LEU A 136 21.39 19.63 -20.71
C LEU A 136 20.64 20.58 -21.64
N SER A 137 19.36 20.30 -21.92
CA SER A 137 18.53 21.12 -22.81
C SER A 137 18.34 22.54 -22.29
N ARG A 138 18.19 22.70 -20.96
CA ARG A 138 18.10 24.01 -20.31
C ARG A 138 19.42 24.77 -20.43
N THR A 139 20.53 24.14 -20.04
CA THR A 139 21.86 24.75 -20.09
C THR A 139 22.24 25.19 -21.50
N ALA A 140 21.95 24.35 -22.50
CA ALA A 140 22.19 24.70 -23.91
C ALA A 140 21.39 25.94 -24.34
N LYS A 141 20.12 26.05 -23.95
CA LYS A 141 19.30 27.24 -24.23
C LYS A 141 19.86 28.49 -23.54
N ASP A 142 20.26 28.37 -22.27
CA ASP A 142 20.82 29.50 -21.52
C ASP A 142 22.13 30.00 -22.13
N GLN A 143 22.98 29.08 -22.62
CA GLN A 143 24.20 29.41 -23.36
C GLN A 143 23.89 30.13 -24.67
N VAL A 144 22.91 29.66 -25.45
CA VAL A 144 22.49 30.34 -26.69
C VAL A 144 22.02 31.76 -26.40
N LEU A 145 21.20 31.95 -25.35
CA LEU A 145 20.74 33.29 -24.95
C LEU A 145 21.89 34.18 -24.45
N HIS A 146 22.86 33.62 -23.74
CA HIS A 146 24.04 34.34 -23.29
C HIS A 146 24.87 34.83 -24.47
N VAL A 147 25.18 33.96 -25.42
CA VAL A 147 25.92 34.31 -26.63
C VAL A 147 25.17 35.35 -27.47
N ALA A 148 23.85 35.23 -27.59
CA ALA A 148 23.03 36.24 -28.29
C ALA A 148 23.14 37.62 -27.63
N ARG A 149 23.06 37.70 -26.29
CA ARG A 149 23.26 38.97 -25.56
C ARG A 149 24.64 39.55 -25.80
N GLN A 150 25.69 38.74 -25.73
CA GLN A 150 27.06 39.22 -26.00
C GLN A 150 27.21 39.75 -27.42
N ARG A 151 26.66 39.05 -28.41
CA ARG A 151 26.64 39.51 -29.80
C ARG A 151 25.96 40.87 -29.91
N ASP A 152 24.77 41.02 -29.32
CA ASP A 152 24.00 42.27 -29.40
C ASP A 152 24.73 43.42 -28.70
N MET A 153 25.40 43.16 -27.56
CA MET A 153 26.26 44.13 -26.88
C MET A 153 27.43 44.58 -27.78
N ILE A 154 28.14 43.64 -28.40
CA ILE A 154 29.26 43.94 -29.30
C ILE A 154 28.77 44.75 -30.51
N GLN A 155 27.65 44.34 -31.11
CA GLN A 155 27.06 45.04 -32.26
C GLN A 155 26.66 46.47 -31.91
N ASN A 156 26.02 46.69 -30.76
CA ASN A 156 25.65 48.02 -30.30
C ASN A 156 26.86 48.90 -30.02
N ASN A 157 27.91 48.34 -29.42
CA ASN A 157 29.16 49.06 -29.18
C ASN A 157 29.83 49.47 -30.50
N PHE A 158 29.90 48.56 -31.47
CA PHE A 158 30.43 48.85 -32.80
C PHE A 158 29.65 49.99 -33.50
N LEU A 159 28.32 49.93 -33.47
CA LEU A 159 27.47 50.97 -34.05
C LEU A 159 27.71 52.35 -33.39
N ARG A 160 27.86 52.39 -32.06
CA ARG A 160 28.18 53.63 -31.33
C ARG A 160 29.55 54.19 -31.72
N LEU A 161 30.58 53.37 -31.70
CA LEU A 161 31.94 53.75 -32.10
C LEU A 161 31.97 54.29 -33.54
N ASN A 162 31.25 53.65 -34.46
CA ASN A 162 31.15 54.11 -35.84
C ASN A 162 30.45 55.49 -35.96
N GLN A 163 29.38 55.71 -35.20
CA GLN A 163 28.72 57.03 -35.15
C GLN A 163 29.60 58.12 -34.54
N ASP A 164 30.41 57.79 -33.53
CA ASP A 164 31.37 58.72 -32.94
C ASP A 164 32.47 59.08 -33.94
N PHE A 165 32.99 58.10 -34.67
CA PHE A 165 33.99 58.31 -35.72
C PHE A 165 33.45 59.20 -36.85
N GLN A 166 32.23 58.94 -37.34
CA GLN A 166 31.60 59.77 -38.38
C GLN A 166 31.33 61.20 -37.94
N ARG A 167 31.14 61.46 -36.64
CA ARG A 167 30.97 62.81 -36.09
C ARG A 167 32.26 63.60 -35.94
N GLN A 168 33.42 62.94 -35.99
CA GLN A 168 34.74 63.55 -35.83
C GLN A 168 35.44 63.86 -37.16
N GLN A 169 34.89 63.39 -38.29
CA GLN A 169 35.30 63.75 -39.66
C GLN A 169 34.43 64.89 -40.20
#